data_AF-A0A8J6I2R2-F1
#
_entry.id   AF-A0A8J6I2R2-F1
#
_cell.length_a   1.000
_cell.length_b   1.000
_cell.length_c   1.000
_cell.angle_alpha   90.00
_cell.angle_beta   90.00
_cell.angle_gamma   90.00
#
_symmetry.space_group_name_H-M   'P 1'
#
loop_
_entity.id
_entity.type
_entity.pdbx_description
1 polymer ?
#
loop_
_entity_poly.entity_id
_entity_poly.type
_entity_poly.pdbx_seq_one_letter_code
_entity_poly.pdbx_strand_id
1 'polypeptide(L)'
;MKKLLIFFIVLLLYSYCFAGGFLNELEDKNIMIIENQSFWVTLENWGKVQFLSCEDEDNKLIFYIANEKGYIIYKFPDFLGNDWYLYELKAVSFKDVNKDGLKDIVIIADYMTGIGNEGAIPFPVCGIYFQKGEKFIDLPELNEEINGVGQNTDISTVMKFTNSKLKQIDEMLKKY
;
A
#
# COMPACT_ATOMS: atom_id res chain seq x y z
N MET A 1 1.73 22.37 31.64
CA MET A 1 2.93 21.52 31.44
C MET A 1 2.70 20.00 31.66
N LYS A 2 1.47 19.46 31.62
CA LYS A 2 1.22 18.01 31.76
C LYS A 2 0.78 17.28 30.47
N LYS A 3 0.44 18.01 29.39
CA LYS A 3 0.02 17.42 28.11
C LYS A 3 1.18 17.01 27.19
N LEU A 4 2.35 17.65 27.32
CA LEU A 4 3.52 17.35 26.48
C LEU A 4 4.26 16.07 26.91
N LEU A 5 4.21 15.75 28.21
CA LEU A 5 4.90 14.58 28.77
C LEU A 5 4.21 13.26 28.35
N ILE A 6 2.88 13.26 28.20
CA ILE A 6 2.11 12.06 27.80
C ILE A 6 2.41 11.67 26.35
N PHE A 7 2.54 12.65 25.45
CA PHE A 7 2.85 12.37 24.03
C PHE A 7 4.24 11.75 23.85
N PHE A 8 5.23 12.24 24.60
CA PHE A 8 6.59 11.69 24.57
C PHE A 8 6.69 10.29 25.17
N ILE A 9 5.93 10.00 26.23
CA ILE A 9 5.92 8.68 26.89
C ILE A 9 5.20 7.63 26.03
N VAL A 10 4.13 7.99 25.31
CA VAL A 10 3.47 7.07 24.36
C VAL A 10 4.37 6.75 23.17
N LEU A 11 5.14 7.73 22.67
CA LEU A 11 6.14 7.53 21.60
C LEU A 11 7.30 6.62 22.06
N LEU A 12 7.74 6.78 23.31
CA LEU A 12 8.78 5.94 23.92
C LEU A 12 8.29 4.52 24.26
N LEU A 13 7.02 4.33 24.63
CA LEU A 13 6.50 2.99 24.93
C LEU A 13 6.19 2.16 23.66
N TYR A 14 5.85 2.81 22.54
CA TYR A 14 5.69 2.12 21.25
C TYR A 14 7.01 1.62 20.67
N SER A 15 8.11 2.36 20.89
CA SER A 15 9.43 1.99 20.39
C SER A 15 10.01 0.76 21.07
N TYR A 16 9.70 0.48 22.35
CA TYR A 16 10.23 -0.69 23.05
C TYR A 16 9.57 -2.03 22.69
N CYS A 17 8.40 -2.05 22.05
CA CYS A 17 7.76 -3.30 21.60
C CYS A 17 8.06 -3.65 20.13
N PHE A 18 8.69 -2.74 19.39
CA PHE A 18 8.81 -2.81 17.93
C PHE A 18 10.26 -2.74 17.42
N ALA A 19 11.22 -2.36 18.27
CA ALA A 19 12.60 -2.11 17.87
C ALA A 19 13.52 -3.31 18.16
N GLY A 20 14.03 -3.93 17.10
CA GLY A 20 15.18 -4.81 17.21
C GLY A 20 15.76 -5.18 15.84
N GLY A 21 14.90 -5.57 14.90
CA GLY A 21 15.31 -5.93 13.53
C GLY A 21 14.72 -5.03 12.44
N PHE A 22 13.47 -4.56 12.63
CA PHE A 22 12.68 -3.88 11.61
C PHE A 22 13.20 -2.50 11.19
N LEU A 23 13.34 -1.58 12.15
CA LEU A 23 13.75 -0.19 11.86
C LEU A 23 15.17 -0.15 11.29
N ASN A 24 16.06 -1.02 11.77
CA ASN A 24 17.44 -1.07 11.29
C ASN A 24 17.50 -1.41 9.78
N GLU A 25 16.70 -2.37 9.30
CA GLU A 25 16.73 -2.75 7.88
C GLU A 25 16.21 -1.65 6.94
N LEU A 26 15.18 -0.91 7.37
CA LEU A 26 14.63 0.19 6.58
C LEU A 26 15.50 1.45 6.66
N GLU A 27 16.02 1.77 7.84
CA GLU A 27 16.96 2.87 8.06
C GLU A 27 18.25 2.70 7.25
N ASP A 28 18.82 1.49 7.22
CA ASP A 28 20.01 1.18 6.41
C ASP A 28 19.77 1.38 4.90
N LYS A 29 18.50 1.35 4.45
CA LYS A 29 18.09 1.50 3.05
C LYS A 29 17.51 2.89 2.75
N ASN A 30 17.57 3.84 3.68
CA ASN A 30 16.90 5.15 3.56
C ASN A 30 15.39 5.04 3.24
N ILE A 31 14.71 4.00 3.73
CA ILE A 31 13.29 3.79 3.53
C ILE A 31 12.51 4.36 4.72
N MET A 32 11.61 5.31 4.44
CA MET A 32 10.76 5.96 5.44
C MET A 32 9.38 5.32 5.48
N ILE A 33 8.80 5.17 6.67
CA ILE A 33 7.45 4.61 6.84
C ILE A 33 6.41 5.74 6.78
N ILE A 34 5.38 5.54 5.98
CA ILE A 34 4.19 6.39 5.92
C ILE A 34 3.21 5.90 7.00
N GLU A 35 3.42 6.35 8.23
CA GLU A 35 2.74 5.85 9.44
C GLU A 35 1.21 5.96 9.37
N ASN A 36 0.68 7.06 8.82
CA ASN A 36 -0.77 7.26 8.67
C ASN A 36 -1.41 6.42 7.57
N GLN A 37 -0.61 5.71 6.77
CA GLN A 37 -1.04 4.77 5.74
C GLN A 37 -0.45 3.35 5.98
N SER A 38 -0.06 3.06 7.22
CA SER A 38 0.40 1.75 7.66
C SER A 38 -0.56 1.21 8.72
N PHE A 39 -0.96 -0.06 8.60
CA PHE A 39 -2.10 -0.59 9.33
C PHE A 39 -1.86 -1.99 9.88
N TRP A 40 -2.25 -2.20 11.13
CA TRP A 40 -2.52 -3.55 11.61
C TRP A 40 -3.79 -4.08 10.95
N VAL A 41 -3.70 -5.25 10.34
CA VAL A 41 -4.79 -5.88 9.60
C VAL A 41 -4.77 -7.39 9.79
N THR A 42 -5.96 -8.00 9.80
CA THR A 42 -6.09 -9.46 9.71
C THR A 42 -6.38 -9.84 8.27
N LEU A 43 -5.43 -10.54 7.63
CA LEU A 43 -5.56 -11.10 6.29
C LEU A 43 -5.73 -12.62 6.41
N GLU A 44 -6.58 -13.20 5.57
CA GLU A 44 -7.07 -14.57 5.71
C GLU A 44 -5.95 -15.62 5.72
N ASN A 45 -4.97 -15.50 4.82
CA ASN A 45 -3.84 -16.44 4.76
C ASN A 45 -2.62 -16.00 5.59
N TRP A 46 -2.64 -14.82 6.21
CA TRP A 46 -1.51 -14.30 6.99
C TRP A 46 -1.80 -14.13 8.49
N GLY A 47 -3.06 -14.21 8.89
CA GLY A 47 -3.48 -13.84 10.23
C GLY A 47 -3.29 -12.35 10.49
N LYS A 48 -2.97 -11.99 11.74
CA LYS A 48 -2.75 -10.62 12.15
C LYS A 48 -1.31 -10.19 11.79
N VAL A 49 -1.21 -9.19 10.94
CA VAL A 49 0.05 -8.63 10.44
C VAL A 49 -0.03 -7.11 10.36
N GLN A 50 1.11 -6.47 10.14
CA GLN A 50 1.17 -5.05 9.82
C GLN A 50 1.46 -4.87 8.34
N PHE A 51 0.55 -4.22 7.63
CA PHE A 51 0.81 -3.69 6.30
C PHE A 51 1.55 -2.37 6.44
N LEU A 52 2.68 -2.25 5.78
CA LEU A 52 3.56 -1.09 5.83
C LEU A 52 3.60 -0.43 4.47
N SER A 53 3.24 0.84 4.45
CA SER A 53 3.50 1.73 3.31
C SER A 53 4.77 2.49 3.58
N CYS A 54 5.73 2.40 2.66
CA CYS A 54 7.00 3.06 2.78
C CYS A 54 7.33 3.87 1.53
N GLU A 55 8.24 4.82 1.69
CA GLU A 55 8.79 5.66 0.62
C GLU A 55 10.31 5.57 0.68
N ASP A 56 10.96 5.38 -0.48
CA ASP A 56 12.42 5.40 -0.58
C ASP A 56 12.97 6.80 -0.93
N GLU A 57 14.29 6.92 -1.02
CA GLU A 57 14.97 8.19 -1.33
C GLU A 57 14.63 8.76 -2.71
N ASP A 58 14.14 7.93 -3.63
CA ASP A 58 13.70 8.32 -4.98
C ASP A 58 12.19 8.64 -5.05
N ASN A 59 11.52 8.73 -3.90
CA ASN A 59 10.09 9.03 -3.75
C ASN A 59 9.23 7.96 -4.43
N LYS A 60 9.64 6.70 -4.29
CA LYS A 60 8.90 5.53 -4.78
C LYS A 60 8.21 4.83 -3.63
N LEU A 61 6.98 4.38 -3.87
CA LEU A 61 6.24 3.60 -2.89
C LEU A 61 6.74 2.15 -2.85
N ILE A 62 7.00 1.66 -1.65
CA ILE A 62 7.31 0.26 -1.40
C ILE A 62 6.40 -0.24 -0.30
N PHE A 63 5.76 -1.38 -0.53
CA PHE A 63 4.86 -1.99 0.45
C PHE A 63 5.47 -3.27 1.02
N TYR A 64 5.21 -3.50 2.31
CA TYR A 64 5.65 -4.69 3.03
C TYR A 64 4.55 -5.27 3.91
N ILE A 65 4.70 -6.55 4.25
CA ILE A 65 4.03 -7.16 5.42
C ILE A 65 5.08 -7.44 6.48
N ALA A 66 4.81 -7.00 7.70
CA ALA A 66 5.55 -7.38 8.88
C ALA A 66 4.70 -8.25 9.82
N ASN A 67 5.34 -9.22 10.49
CA ASN A 67 4.67 -10.01 11.53
C ASN A 67 4.52 -9.22 12.85
N GLU A 68 3.85 -9.81 13.84
CA GLU A 68 3.62 -9.16 15.16
C GLU A 68 4.91 -8.81 15.93
N LYS A 69 6.06 -9.35 15.53
CA LYS A 69 7.38 -9.03 16.11
C LYS A 69 8.13 -7.96 15.32
N GLY A 70 7.51 -7.40 14.27
CA GLY A 70 8.07 -6.37 13.40
C GLY A 70 8.92 -6.90 12.24
N TYR A 71 9.17 -8.20 12.11
CA TYR A 71 10.00 -8.69 10.99
C TYR A 71 9.24 -8.59 9.67
N ILE A 72 9.88 -8.01 8.66
CA ILE A 72 9.38 -8.03 7.27
C ILE A 72 9.39 -9.49 6.79
N ILE A 73 8.22 -9.97 6.40
CA ILE A 73 8.00 -11.33 5.90
C ILE A 73 7.52 -11.34 4.44
N TYR A 74 7.21 -10.18 3.88
CA TYR A 74 6.78 -10.04 2.49
C TYR A 74 7.11 -8.65 1.94
N LYS A 75 7.61 -8.61 0.70
CA LYS A 75 7.71 -7.40 -0.13
C LYS A 75 6.74 -7.54 -1.30
N PHE A 76 5.94 -6.50 -1.54
CA PHE A 76 5.01 -6.49 -2.66
C PHE A 76 5.72 -6.27 -4.01
N PRO A 77 5.09 -6.65 -5.13
CA PRO A 77 5.52 -6.20 -6.46
C PRO A 77 5.58 -4.67 -6.53
N ASP A 78 6.45 -4.15 -7.40
CA ASP A 78 6.63 -2.71 -7.58
C ASP A 78 5.29 -2.05 -7.98
N PHE A 79 5.04 -0.88 -7.42
CA PHE A 79 3.78 -0.16 -7.65
C PHE A 79 3.81 0.57 -8.99
N LEU A 80 2.75 0.46 -9.79
CA LEU A 80 2.67 1.06 -11.13
C LEU A 80 3.00 2.56 -11.17
N GLY A 81 2.63 3.30 -10.12
CA GLY A 81 2.90 4.73 -10.04
C GLY A 81 4.38 5.09 -9.90
N ASN A 82 5.25 4.13 -9.58
CA ASN A 82 6.67 4.37 -9.34
C ASN A 82 7.46 4.79 -10.60
N ASP A 83 6.83 4.90 -11.76
CA ASP A 83 7.43 5.58 -12.91
C ASP A 83 7.47 7.12 -12.75
N TRP A 84 6.66 7.66 -11.83
CA TRP A 84 6.55 9.09 -11.56
C TRP A 84 7.02 9.47 -10.15
N TYR A 85 7.01 10.76 -9.84
CA TYR A 85 7.34 11.27 -8.52
C TYR A 85 6.10 11.19 -7.63
N LEU A 86 6.20 10.50 -6.48
CA LEU A 86 5.10 10.44 -5.51
C LEU A 86 4.77 11.85 -5.00
N TYR A 87 3.50 12.24 -5.10
CA TYR A 87 3.00 13.45 -4.46
C TYR A 87 2.36 13.13 -3.10
N GLU A 88 1.50 12.12 -3.05
CA GLU A 88 0.83 11.71 -1.82
C GLU A 88 0.27 10.28 -1.92
N LEU A 89 0.47 9.45 -0.89
CA LEU A 89 -0.31 8.21 -0.74
C LEU A 89 -1.71 8.53 -0.17
N LYS A 90 -2.72 8.51 -1.04
CA LYS A 90 -4.09 8.94 -0.72
C LYS A 90 -4.87 7.94 0.09
N ALA A 91 -4.81 6.67 -0.30
CA ALA A 91 -5.61 5.64 0.33
C ALA A 91 -4.96 4.26 0.23
N VAL A 92 -5.04 3.54 1.35
CA VAL A 92 -4.85 2.09 1.42
C VAL A 92 -6.15 1.50 1.95
N SER A 93 -6.69 0.49 1.29
CA SER A 93 -7.92 -0.16 1.72
C SER A 93 -7.84 -1.68 1.55
N PHE A 94 -8.33 -2.41 2.55
CA PHE A 94 -8.40 -3.86 2.57
C PHE A 94 -9.81 -4.32 2.23
N LYS A 95 -10.02 -4.93 1.07
CA LYS A 95 -11.34 -5.33 0.53
C LYS A 95 -11.24 -6.66 -0.21
N ASP A 96 -12.26 -7.48 -0.11
CA ASP A 96 -12.44 -8.63 -1.00
C ASP A 96 -12.93 -8.12 -2.37
N VAL A 97 -12.00 -7.92 -3.31
CA VAL A 97 -12.25 -7.24 -4.59
C VAL A 97 -12.81 -8.23 -5.62
N ASN A 98 -12.25 -9.43 -5.69
CA ASN A 98 -12.67 -10.49 -6.61
C ASN A 98 -13.77 -11.41 -6.03
N LYS A 99 -14.15 -11.25 -4.75
CA LYS A 99 -15.18 -12.04 -4.05
C LYS A 99 -14.79 -13.49 -3.81
N ASP A 100 -13.50 -13.75 -3.59
CA ASP A 100 -13.00 -15.07 -3.21
C ASP A 100 -12.95 -15.30 -1.70
N GLY A 101 -13.33 -14.29 -0.91
CA GLY A 101 -13.32 -14.33 0.55
C GLY A 101 -11.99 -13.93 1.17
N LEU A 102 -10.98 -13.57 0.38
CA LEU A 102 -9.69 -13.07 0.82
C LEU A 102 -9.64 -11.54 0.66
N LYS A 103 -9.07 -10.83 1.63
CA LYS A 103 -8.85 -9.39 1.49
C LYS A 103 -7.69 -9.12 0.54
N ASP A 104 -8.00 -8.38 -0.51
CA ASP A 104 -7.07 -7.71 -1.39
C ASP A 104 -6.73 -6.33 -0.85
N ILE A 105 -5.72 -5.70 -1.44
CA ILE A 105 -5.25 -4.37 -1.05
C ILE A 105 -5.39 -3.42 -2.23
N VAL A 106 -6.21 -2.39 -2.04
CA VAL A 106 -6.40 -1.30 -2.99
C VAL A 106 -5.57 -0.11 -2.54
N ILE A 107 -4.70 0.37 -3.42
CA ILE A 107 -3.83 1.52 -3.21
C ILE A 107 -4.23 2.61 -4.18
N ILE A 108 -4.36 3.84 -3.70
CA ILE A 108 -4.49 5.05 -4.53
C ILE A 108 -3.44 6.04 -4.06
N ALA A 109 -2.61 6.53 -4.98
CA ALA A 109 -1.61 7.55 -4.72
C ALA A 109 -1.62 8.59 -5.85
N ASP A 110 -1.40 9.85 -5.49
CA ASP A 110 -1.27 10.94 -6.44
C ASP A 110 0.21 11.09 -6.83
N TYR A 111 0.47 11.33 -8.11
CA TYR A 111 1.81 11.47 -8.69
C TYR A 111 1.95 12.74 -9.51
N MET A 112 3.20 13.15 -9.73
CA MET A 112 3.57 14.26 -10.60
C MET A 112 4.63 13.81 -11.63
N THR A 113 4.57 14.38 -12.84
CA THR A 113 5.54 14.10 -13.91
C THR A 113 6.89 14.81 -13.71
N GLY A 114 7.02 15.70 -12.73
CA GLY A 114 8.25 16.40 -12.39
C GLY A 114 8.06 17.44 -11.28
N ILE A 115 9.18 18.01 -10.79
CA ILE A 115 9.23 19.01 -9.71
C ILE A 115 9.70 20.36 -10.30
N GLY A 116 9.02 21.48 -10.00
CA GLY A 116 9.44 22.82 -10.46
C GLY A 116 8.33 23.89 -10.42
N ASN A 117 8.67 25.14 -10.79
CA ASN A 117 7.73 26.29 -10.84
C ASN A 117 6.56 26.10 -11.82
N GLU A 118 6.69 25.16 -12.76
CA GLU A 118 5.66 24.73 -13.72
C GLU A 118 5.04 23.39 -13.28
N GLY A 119 5.02 23.12 -11.97
CA GLY A 119 4.61 21.83 -11.39
C GLY A 119 3.35 21.26 -12.02
N ALA A 120 3.43 20.01 -12.46
CA ALA A 120 2.31 19.31 -13.07
C ALA A 120 1.19 19.12 -12.03
N ILE A 121 -0.07 19.22 -12.49
CA ILE A 121 -1.23 18.92 -11.64
C ILE A 121 -1.13 17.45 -11.21
N PRO A 122 -1.18 17.14 -9.90
CA PRO A 122 -1.14 15.75 -9.44
C PRO A 122 -2.25 14.93 -10.08
N PHE A 123 -1.93 13.69 -10.47
CA PHE A 123 -2.89 12.75 -11.04
C PHE A 123 -2.88 11.44 -10.23
N PRO A 124 -4.06 10.82 -10.04
CA PRO A 124 -4.16 9.59 -9.28
C PRO A 124 -3.64 8.40 -10.08
N VAL A 125 -3.03 7.45 -9.37
CA VAL A 125 -2.70 6.11 -9.84
C VAL A 125 -3.24 5.11 -8.81
N CYS A 126 -4.05 4.16 -9.29
CA CYS A 126 -4.59 3.05 -8.53
C CYS A 126 -3.83 1.77 -8.88
N GLY A 127 -3.53 0.97 -7.86
CA GLY A 127 -3.06 -0.41 -8.01
C GLY A 127 -3.78 -1.33 -7.04
N ILE A 128 -4.02 -2.58 -7.46
CA ILE A 128 -4.70 -3.58 -6.66
C ILE A 128 -3.82 -4.82 -6.53
N TYR A 129 -3.54 -5.22 -5.30
CA TYR A 129 -2.82 -6.43 -4.96
C TYR A 129 -3.79 -7.51 -4.50
N PHE A 130 -3.97 -8.55 -5.30
CA PHE A 130 -4.90 -9.64 -5.02
C PHE A 130 -4.25 -10.72 -4.16
N GLN A 131 -4.87 -11.08 -3.04
CA GLN A 131 -4.33 -12.13 -2.17
C GLN A 131 -4.50 -13.51 -2.82
N LYS A 132 -3.43 -14.30 -2.89
CA LYS A 132 -3.48 -15.67 -3.43
C LYS A 132 -2.54 -16.59 -2.66
N GLY A 133 -3.08 -17.32 -1.69
CA GLY A 133 -2.24 -18.03 -0.72
C GLY A 133 -1.43 -17.01 0.11
N GLU A 134 -0.15 -17.30 0.33
CA GLU A 134 0.80 -16.42 1.03
C GLU A 134 1.56 -15.48 0.07
N LYS A 135 0.92 -15.04 -1.02
CA LYS A 135 1.45 -14.03 -1.93
C LYS A 135 0.37 -13.07 -2.38
N PHE A 136 0.79 -11.98 -2.97
CA PHE A 136 -0.06 -10.96 -3.59
C PHE A 136 0.26 -10.83 -5.07
N ILE A 137 -0.79 -10.90 -5.89
CA ILE A 137 -0.71 -10.83 -7.35
C ILE A 137 -1.08 -9.41 -7.78
N ASP A 138 -0.17 -8.78 -8.51
CA ASP A 138 -0.47 -7.59 -9.28
C ASP A 138 -1.04 -7.97 -10.66
N LEU A 139 -2.02 -7.21 -11.14
CA LEU A 139 -2.63 -7.37 -12.46
C LEU A 139 -2.40 -6.09 -13.28
N PRO A 140 -1.25 -5.95 -13.99
CA PRO A 140 -0.93 -4.73 -14.74
C PRO A 140 -2.01 -4.33 -15.73
N GLU A 141 -2.57 -5.27 -16.50
CA GLU A 141 -3.65 -4.99 -17.47
C GLU A 141 -4.91 -4.38 -16.80
N LEU A 142 -5.26 -4.81 -15.57
CA LEU A 142 -6.41 -4.27 -14.83
C LEU A 142 -6.10 -2.88 -14.28
N ASN A 143 -4.88 -2.69 -13.76
CA ASN A 143 -4.43 -1.41 -13.24
C ASN A 143 -4.32 -0.36 -14.36
N GLU A 144 -3.78 -0.71 -15.53
CA GLU A 144 -3.77 0.17 -16.70
C GLU A 144 -5.19 0.56 -17.11
N GLU A 145 -6.12 -0.38 -17.12
CA GLU A 145 -7.51 -0.10 -17.51
C GLU A 145 -8.20 0.87 -16.54
N ILE A 146 -8.13 0.63 -15.23
CA ILE A 146 -8.80 1.50 -14.23
C ILE A 146 -8.23 2.92 -14.22
N ASN A 147 -6.91 3.04 -14.40
CA ASN A 147 -6.24 4.33 -14.49
C ASN A 147 -6.56 5.04 -15.82
N GLY A 148 -6.60 4.31 -16.94
CA GLY A 148 -6.92 4.86 -18.25
C GLY A 148 -8.35 5.39 -18.39
N VAL A 149 -9.31 4.78 -17.69
CA VAL A 149 -10.71 5.25 -17.66
C VAL A 149 -11.01 6.24 -16.53
N GLY A 150 -10.01 6.60 -15.72
CA GLY A 150 -10.12 7.58 -14.63
C GLY A 150 -11.02 7.14 -13.46
N GLN A 151 -11.21 5.84 -13.26
CA GLN A 151 -12.01 5.29 -12.15
C GLN A 151 -11.16 4.95 -10.92
N ASN A 152 -10.10 5.73 -10.73
CA ASN A 152 -9.01 5.53 -9.77
C ASN A 152 -8.96 6.61 -8.67
N THR A 153 -10.01 7.43 -8.52
CA THR A 153 -10.02 8.60 -7.64
C THR A 153 -10.38 8.31 -6.18
N ASP A 154 -11.17 7.25 -5.95
CA ASP A 154 -11.61 6.86 -4.61
C ASP A 154 -11.98 5.37 -4.57
N ILE A 155 -11.94 4.80 -3.36
CA ILE A 155 -12.18 3.36 -3.15
C ILE A 155 -13.57 2.94 -3.64
N SER A 156 -14.60 3.79 -3.52
CA SER A 156 -15.96 3.39 -3.91
C SER A 156 -16.09 3.26 -5.43
N THR A 157 -15.42 4.15 -6.17
CA THR A 157 -15.35 4.11 -7.63
C THR A 157 -14.54 2.91 -8.09
N VAL A 158 -13.40 2.63 -7.45
CA VAL A 158 -12.59 1.42 -7.71
C VAL A 158 -13.41 0.15 -7.49
N MET A 159 -14.14 0.04 -6.38
CA MET A 159 -14.98 -1.12 -6.12
C MET A 159 -16.11 -1.28 -7.15
N LYS A 160 -16.70 -0.19 -7.66
CA LYS A 160 -17.72 -0.29 -8.73
C LYS A 160 -17.11 -0.81 -10.03
N PHE A 161 -15.93 -0.30 -10.41
CA PHE A 161 -15.18 -0.76 -11.58
C PHE A 161 -14.92 -2.27 -11.51
N THR A 162 -14.30 -2.73 -10.42
CA THR A 162 -13.91 -4.14 -10.25
C THR A 162 -15.12 -5.06 -10.15
N ASN A 163 -16.20 -4.65 -9.49
CA ASN A 163 -17.45 -5.42 -9.43
C ASN A 163 -18.06 -5.69 -10.81
N SER A 164 -17.86 -4.79 -11.78
CA SER A 164 -18.33 -5.00 -13.16
C SER A 164 -17.46 -6.00 -13.95
N LYS A 165 -16.30 -6.38 -13.41
CA LYS A 165 -15.23 -7.13 -14.07
C LYS A 165 -14.84 -8.44 -13.38
N LEU A 166 -15.60 -8.89 -12.39
CA LEU A 166 -15.27 -10.09 -11.58
C LEU A 166 -14.82 -11.29 -12.42
N LYS A 167 -15.59 -11.64 -13.48
CA LYS A 167 -15.22 -12.75 -14.37
C LYS A 167 -13.88 -12.57 -15.07
N GLN A 168 -13.60 -11.34 -15.54
CA GLN A 168 -12.33 -11.00 -16.18
C GLN A 168 -11.18 -11.10 -15.18
N ILE A 169 -11.36 -10.57 -13.96
CA ILE A 169 -10.38 -10.64 -12.87
C ILE A 169 -10.07 -12.10 -12.54
N ASP A 170 -11.10 -12.94 -12.37
CA ASP A 170 -10.93 -14.38 -12.09
C ASP A 170 -10.16 -15.10 -13.20
N GLU A 171 -10.42 -14.77 -14.47
CA GLU A 171 -9.70 -15.32 -15.62
C GLU A 171 -8.23 -14.89 -15.64
N MET A 172 -7.94 -13.63 -15.32
CA MET A 172 -6.58 -13.12 -15.22
C MET A 172 -5.81 -13.81 -14.08
N LEU A 173 -6.44 -14.00 -12.92
CA LEU A 173 -5.82 -14.62 -11.74
C LEU A 173 -5.51 -16.10 -11.94
N LYS A 174 -6.21 -16.82 -12.83
CA LYS A 174 -5.91 -18.22 -13.17
C LYS A 174 -4.54 -18.44 -13.81
N LYS A 175 -3.89 -17.38 -14.30
CA LYS A 175 -2.54 -17.44 -14.88
C LYS A 175 -1.43 -17.59 -13.80
N TYR A 176 -1.77 -17.43 -12.52
CA TYR A 176 -0.84 -17.37 -11.37
C TYR A 176 -1.08 -18.49 -10.34
#